data_AF-T1BWI1-F1
#
_entry.id   AF-T1BWI1-F1
#
_cell.length_a   1.000
_cell.length_b   1.000
_cell.length_c   1.000
_cell.angle_alpha   90.00
_cell.angle_beta   90.00
_cell.angle_gamma   90.00
#
_symmetry.space_group_name_H-M   'P 1'
#
loop_
_entity.id
_entity.type
_entity.pdbx_description
1 polymer ?
#
loop_
_entity_poly.entity_id
_entity_poly.type
_entity_poly.pdbx_seq_one_letter_code
_entity_poly.pdbx_strand_id
1 'polypeptide(L)'
;MGLVLVIERHDVDRGTTTVHARNGALLGEFTLPAPLDAALVDDARAYPGVTPIVPIDPSQPIWRDVPVVTVRAMPATPATANA
;
A
#
# COMPACT_ATOMS: atom_id res chain seq x y z
N MET A 1 -6.42 -2.37 -8.58
CA MET A 1 -6.73 -2.61 -7.17
C MET A 1 -5.50 -3.23 -6.56
N GLY A 2 -4.97 -2.61 -5.52
CA GLY A 2 -3.79 -3.05 -4.81
C GLY A 2 -4.16 -3.58 -3.42
N LEU A 3 -3.41 -4.58 -2.96
CA LEU A 3 -3.37 -5.02 -1.57
C LEU A 3 -2.00 -4.68 -1.01
N VAL A 4 -1.99 -3.99 0.12
CA VAL A 4 -0.80 -3.72 0.92
C VAL A 4 -0.92 -4.54 2.19
N LEU A 5 0.05 -5.38 2.48
CA LEU A 5 0.05 -6.29 3.64
C LEU A 5 1.32 -6.09 4.44
N VAL A 6 1.24 -6.07 5.77
CA VAL A 6 2.42 -6.11 6.64
C VAL A 6 2.77 -7.57 6.94
N ILE A 7 4.02 -7.96 6.72
CA ILE A 7 4.53 -9.27 7.13
C ILE A 7 5.31 -9.15 8.43
N GLU A 8 6.21 -8.18 8.51
CA GLU A 8 7.05 -7.98 9.68
C GLU A 8 7.44 -6.51 9.84
N ARG A 9 7.65 -6.11 11.09
CA ARG A 9 8.14 -4.78 11.46
C ARG A 9 9.09 -4.95 12.63
N HIS A 10 10.26 -4.32 12.57
CA HIS A 10 11.23 -4.35 13.65
C HIS A 10 11.73 -2.94 13.97
N ASP A 11 11.61 -2.57 15.24
CA ASP A 11 12.07 -1.29 15.78
C ASP A 11 11.47 -0.05 15.08
N VAL A 12 10.25 -0.15 14.53
CA VAL A 12 9.61 0.95 13.80
C VAL A 12 8.58 1.67 14.67
N ASP A 13 8.85 2.93 15.04
CA ASP A 13 7.91 3.81 15.77
C ASP A 13 6.72 4.21 14.88
N ARG A 14 7.00 4.54 13.61
CA ARG A 14 6.01 5.00 12.63
C ARG A 14 6.20 4.39 11.24
N GLY A 15 5.09 4.16 10.56
CA GLY A 15 5.06 3.72 9.16
C GLY A 15 3.70 4.03 8.55
N THR A 16 3.32 5.31 8.65
CA THR A 16 2.04 5.81 8.17
C THR A 16 2.02 5.76 6.64
N THR A 17 0.96 5.21 6.09
CA THR A 17 0.65 5.28 4.67
C THR A 17 -0.33 6.44 4.48
N THR A 18 0.05 7.45 3.70
CA THR A 18 -0.86 8.51 3.28
C THR A 18 -1.56 8.10 2.00
N VAL A 19 -2.81 8.51 1.83
CA VAL A 19 -3.59 8.22 0.62
C VAL A 19 -3.92 9.55 -0.02
N HIS A 20 -3.47 9.77 -1.24
CA HIS A 20 -3.70 10.99 -1.98
C HIS A 20 -4.64 10.76 -3.17
N ALA A 21 -5.41 11.77 -3.53
CA ALA A 21 -6.12 11.83 -4.80
C ALA A 21 -5.14 12.19 -5.93
N ARG A 22 -5.59 12.02 -7.19
CA ARG A 22 -4.77 12.33 -8.38
C ARG A 22 -4.31 13.80 -8.45
N ASN A 23 -5.07 14.72 -7.84
CA ASN A 23 -4.70 16.13 -7.73
C ASN A 23 -3.75 16.44 -6.55
N GLY A 24 -3.25 15.41 -5.85
CA GLY A 24 -2.36 15.54 -4.70
C GLY A 24 -3.07 15.76 -3.36
N ALA A 25 -4.38 15.97 -3.34
CA ALA A 25 -5.13 16.20 -2.10
C ALA A 25 -5.06 14.96 -1.19
N LEU A 26 -4.80 15.16 0.10
CA LEU A 26 -4.83 14.08 1.10
C LEU A 26 -6.27 13.59 1.28
N LEU A 27 -6.50 12.31 1.00
CA LEU A 27 -7.76 11.62 1.21
C LEU A 27 -7.82 10.96 2.60
N GLY A 28 -6.66 10.62 3.17
CA GLY A 28 -6.56 10.06 4.51
C GLY A 28 -5.18 9.49 4.79
N GLU A 29 -4.99 8.99 5.99
CA GLU A 29 -3.77 8.32 6.41
C GLU A 29 -4.10 7.15 7.35
N PHE A 30 -3.27 6.12 7.34
CA PHE A 30 -3.41 4.98 8.23
C PHE A 30 -2.06 4.34 8.53
N THR A 31 -1.99 3.61 9.64
CA THR A 31 -0.84 2.78 9.99
C THR A 31 -1.29 1.34 10.08
N LEU A 32 -0.47 0.41 9.57
CA LEU A 32 -0.67 -1.04 9.72
C LEU A 32 0.31 -1.53 10.81
N PRO A 33 -0.09 -1.55 12.08
CA PRO A 33 0.81 -1.77 13.21
C PRO A 33 1.27 -3.22 13.39
N ALA A 34 0.46 -4.21 13.03
CA ALA A 34 0.73 -5.61 13.32
C ALA A 34 1.01 -6.43 12.05
N PRO A 35 1.75 -7.55 12.16
CA PRO A 35 1.78 -8.57 11.13
C PRO A 35 0.37 -8.97 10.71
N LEU A 36 0.18 -9.18 9.41
CA LEU A 36 -1.07 -9.51 8.73
C LEU A 36 -2.11 -8.39 8.64
N ASP A 37 -1.83 -7.19 9.17
CA ASP A 37 -2.65 -6.02 8.88
C ASP A 37 -2.55 -5.67 7.38
N ALA A 38 -3.71 -5.38 6.78
CA ALA A 38 -3.82 -5.16 5.35
C ALA A 38 -4.67 -3.95 5.00
N ALA A 39 -4.33 -3.31 3.89
CA ALA A 39 -5.12 -2.27 3.25
C ALA A 39 -5.42 -2.64 1.80
N LEU A 40 -6.71 -2.57 1.43
CA LEU A 40 -7.15 -2.69 0.06
C LEU A 40 -7.28 -1.29 -0.54
N VAL A 41 -6.63 -1.08 -1.68
CA VAL A 41 -6.51 0.23 -2.33
C VAL A 41 -7.10 0.16 -3.74
N ASP A 42 -7.99 1.09 -4.06
CA ASP A 42 -8.42 1.31 -5.44
C ASP A 42 -7.42 2.24 -6.15
N ASP A 43 -6.42 1.67 -6.83
CA ASP A 43 -5.37 2.41 -7.55
C ASP A 43 -5.90 3.39 -8.61
N ALA A 44 -7.17 3.24 -9.04
CA ALA A 44 -7.77 4.18 -9.97
C ALA A 44 -8.13 5.53 -9.31
N ARG A 45 -8.32 5.52 -7.98
CA ARG A 45 -8.83 6.66 -7.19
C ARG A 45 -7.84 7.16 -6.16
N ALA A 46 -6.94 6.29 -5.71
CA ALA A 46 -6.10 6.49 -4.54
C ALA A 46 -4.63 6.22 -4.86
N TYR A 47 -3.78 7.15 -4.46
CA TYR A 47 -2.32 7.11 -4.61
C TYR A 47 -1.72 6.95 -3.22
N PRO A 48 -1.37 5.72 -2.81
CA PRO A 48 -0.75 5.50 -1.52
C PRO A 48 0.70 6.00 -1.55
N GLY A 49 1.03 6.89 -0.63
CA GLY A 49 2.39 7.29 -0.28
C GLY A 49 2.79 6.63 1.03
N VAL A 50 4.09 6.38 1.20
CA VAL A 50 4.64 5.88 2.47
C VAL A 50 5.47 6.98 3.12
N THR A 51 5.26 7.21 4.42
CA THR A 51 6.17 8.06 5.18
C THR A 51 7.45 7.29 5.50
N PRO A 52 8.60 7.97 5.63
CA PRO A 52 9.82 7.35 6.15
C PRO A 52 9.57 6.61 7.47
N ILE A 53 10.24 5.47 7.65
CA ILE A 53 10.27 4.76 8.93
C ILE A 53 11.23 5.46 9.91
N VAL A 54 10.90 5.45 11.19
CA VAL A 54 11.69 6.06 12.27
C VAL A 54 12.02 5.01 13.33
N PRO A 55 13.29 4.88 13.75
CA PRO A 55 13.68 3.87 14.74
C PRO A 55 13.19 4.24 16.13
N ILE A 56 12.81 3.24 16.92
CA ILE A 56 12.51 3.43 18.35
C ILE A 56 13.84 3.46 19.13
N ASP A 57 14.77 2.55 18.81
CA ASP A 57 16.13 2.52 19.34
C ASP A 57 17.15 2.73 18.21
N PRO A 58 17.78 3.92 18.11
CA PRO A 58 18.77 4.22 17.07
C PRO A 58 20.00 3.30 17.06
N SER A 59 20.21 2.50 18.11
CA SER A 59 21.29 1.53 18.20
C SER A 59 20.96 0.17 17.57
N GLN A 60 19.70 -0.06 17.19
CA GLN A 60 19.22 -1.31 16.59
C GLN A 60 18.90 -1.15 15.09
N PRO A 61 18.97 -2.23 14.30
CA PRO A 61 18.54 -2.17 12.91
C PRO A 61 17.02 -2.00 12.81
N ILE A 62 16.57 -1.25 11.81
CA ILE A 62 15.16 -0.96 11.57
C ILE A 62 14.73 -1.47 10.19
N TRP A 63 13.58 -2.17 10.11
CA TRP A 63 12.98 -2.57 8.85
C TRP A 63 11.47 -2.77 8.94
N ARG A 64 10.82 -2.75 7.77
CA ARG A 64 9.39 -2.99 7.59
C ARG A 64 9.15 -3.73 6.27
N ASP A 65 8.63 -4.95 6.36
CA ASP A 65 8.33 -5.78 5.19
C ASP A 65 6.87 -5.66 4.79
N VAL A 66 6.65 -5.11 3.60
CA VAL A 66 5.32 -4.76 3.08
C VAL A 66 5.17 -5.23 1.63
N PRO A 67 4.83 -6.51 1.39
CA PRO A 67 4.48 -6.94 0.05
C PRO A 67 3.28 -6.17 -0.49
N VAL A 68 3.36 -5.80 -1.77
CA VAL A 68 2.28 -5.17 -2.52
C VAL A 68 1.84 -6.13 -3.62
N VAL A 69 0.55 -6.45 -3.64
CA VAL A 69 -0.06 -7.26 -4.69
C VAL A 69 -0.96 -6.36 -5.50
N THR A 70 -0.77 -6.31 -6.82
CA THR A 70 -1.63 -5.54 -7.72
C THR A 70 -2.45 -6.49 -8.58
N VAL A 71 -3.76 -6.22 -8.67
CA VAL A 71 -4.69 -6.95 -9.52
C VAL A 71 -5.21 -6.01 -10.60
N ARG A 72 -5.06 -6.43 -11.85
CA ARG A 72 -5.56 -5.73 -13.03
C ARG A 72 -6.50 -6.66 -13.80
N ALA A 73 -7.68 -6.16 -14.12
CA ALA A 73 -8.58 -6.86 -15.02
C ALA A 73 -7.93 -6.95 -16.42
N MET A 74 -7.94 -8.15 -17.00
CA MET A 74 -7.59 -8.30 -18.41
C MET A 74 -8.67 -7.66 -19.28
N PRO A 75 -8.31 -6.98 -20.39
CA PRO A 75 -9.29 -6.53 -21.35
C PRO A 75 -10.13 -7.72 -21.81
N ALA A 76 -11.44 -7.52 -21.98
CA ALA A 76 -12.26 -8.54 -22.62
C ALA A 76 -11.71 -8.79 -24.04
N THR A 77 -11.48 -10.06 -24.38
CA THR A 77 -11.23 -10.44 -25.77
C THR A 77 -12.46 -10.01 -26.57
N PRO A 78 -12.31 -9.20 -27.64
CA PRO A 78 -13.43 -8.85 -28.49
C PRO A 78 -14.06 -10.15 -28.99
N ALA A 79 -15.38 -10.31 -28.81
CA ALA A 79 -16.09 -11.40 -29.45
C ALA A 79 -15.87 -11.25 -30.96
N THR A 80 -15.31 -12.28 -31.61
CA THR A 80 -15.19 -12.31 -33.06
C THR A 80 -16.61 -12.17 -33.61
N ALA A 81 -16.90 -11.00 -34.20
CA ALA A 81 -18.14 -10.78 -34.92
C ALA A 81 -18.09 -11.66 -36.17
N ASN A 82 -18.65 -12.86 -36.08
CA ASN A 82 -18.91 -13.68 -37.25
C ASN A 82 -20.13 -13.09 -37.96
N ALA A 83 -19.86 -12.45 -39.10
CA ALA A 83 -20.83 -12.07 -40.12
C ALA A 83 -21.26 -13.29 -40.95
#